data_AF-A0A347AGM9-F1
#
_entry.id   AF-A0A347AGM9-F1
#
_cell.length_a   1.000
_cell.length_b   1.000
_cell.length_c   1.000
_cell.angle_alpha   90.00
_cell.angle_beta   90.00
_cell.angle_gamma   90.00
#
_symmetry.space_group_name_H-M   'P 1'
#
loop_
_entity.id
_entity.type
_entity.pdbx_description
1 polymer ?
#
loop_
_entity_poly.entity_id
_entity_poly.type
_entity_poly.pdbx_seq_one_letter_code
_entity_poly.pdbx_strand_id
1 'polypeptide(L)'
;MFNEKEEPIISFNQICPECGVGNPEEAKICLFCEKNLDEVILFLEDDSFDLELNKKAILEYRKKFWGKERTGKVNKYYLEKIENVEYGDPVSRFIFNYDQKRIVIPLKKENLEKLKKALSEFFK
;
A
#
# COMPACT_ATOMS: atom_id res chain seq x y z
N MET A 1 -5.86 -48.98 2.68
CA MET A 1 -5.19 -47.83 3.32
C MET A 1 -5.64 -46.60 2.57
N PHE A 2 -6.23 -45.64 3.27
CA PHE A 2 -6.79 -44.43 2.71
C PHE A 2 -5.65 -43.58 2.13
N ASN A 3 -5.81 -43.15 0.89
CA ASN A 3 -4.89 -42.25 0.23
C ASN A 3 -5.20 -40.85 0.81
N GLU A 4 -4.44 -40.43 1.82
CA GLU A 4 -4.52 -39.07 2.36
C GLU A 4 -4.04 -38.11 1.27
N LYS A 5 -4.98 -37.55 0.50
CA LYS A 5 -4.68 -36.41 -0.36
C LYS A 5 -4.39 -35.24 0.57
N GLU A 6 -3.14 -34.78 0.60
CA GLU A 6 -2.77 -33.54 1.29
C GLU A 6 -3.65 -32.40 0.75
N GLU A 7 -4.47 -31.82 1.62
CA GLU A 7 -5.25 -30.64 1.26
C GLU A 7 -4.30 -29.46 1.07
N PRO A 8 -4.45 -28.68 -0.02
CA PRO A 8 -3.60 -27.52 -0.23
C PRO A 8 -3.82 -26.52 0.92
N ILE A 9 -2.73 -26.15 1.60
CA ILE A 9 -2.76 -25.14 2.65
C ILE A 9 -3.06 -23.79 1.99
N ILE A 10 -4.28 -23.28 2.17
CA ILE A 10 -4.67 -21.96 1.66
C ILE A 10 -4.14 -20.89 2.61
N SER A 11 -3.16 -20.11 2.15
CA SER A 11 -2.60 -18.95 2.84
C SER A 11 -3.47 -17.71 2.60
N PHE A 12 -3.73 -16.91 3.66
CA PHE A 12 -4.52 -15.67 3.59
C PHE A 12 -3.67 -14.39 3.75
N ASN A 13 -2.43 -14.43 3.25
CA ASN A 13 -1.44 -13.38 3.46
C ASN A 13 -1.65 -12.12 2.59
N GLN A 14 -2.53 -12.16 1.59
CA GLN A 14 -2.81 -10.99 0.74
C GLN A 14 -3.83 -10.07 1.43
N ILE A 15 -3.33 -9.09 2.19
CA ILE A 15 -4.17 -8.12 2.87
C ILE A 15 -4.82 -7.16 1.87
N CYS A 16 -6.15 -7.03 1.93
CA CYS A 16 -6.88 -6.03 1.17
C CYS A 16 -6.53 -4.62 1.70
N PRO A 17 -5.96 -3.74 0.88
CA PRO A 17 -5.57 -2.41 1.34
C PRO A 17 -6.72 -1.52 1.75
N GLU A 18 -7.96 -1.80 1.38
CA GLU A 18 -9.13 -0.96 1.68
C GLU A 18 -9.81 -1.35 2.99
N CYS A 19 -10.08 -2.63 3.20
CA CYS A 19 -10.79 -3.12 4.38
C CYS A 19 -9.90 -3.86 5.40
N GLY A 20 -8.66 -4.20 5.06
CA GLY A 20 -7.72 -4.90 5.96
C GLY A 20 -7.94 -6.41 6.09
N VAL A 21 -8.94 -6.98 5.40
CA VAL A 21 -9.20 -8.43 5.40
C VAL A 21 -8.12 -9.18 4.62
N GLY A 22 -7.60 -10.27 5.18
CA GLY A 22 -6.70 -11.20 4.49
C GLY A 22 -7.43 -12.04 3.45
N ASN A 23 -6.81 -12.21 2.28
CA ASN A 23 -7.35 -12.95 1.14
C ASN A 23 -6.36 -14.04 0.72
N PRO A 24 -6.85 -15.10 0.05
CA PRO A 24 -5.99 -16.07 -0.64
C PRO A 24 -4.96 -15.35 -1.51
N GLU A 25 -3.72 -15.85 -1.59
CA GLU A 25 -2.62 -15.15 -2.28
C GLU A 25 -2.88 -14.86 -3.77
N GLU A 26 -3.78 -15.61 -4.41
CA GLU A 26 -4.17 -15.43 -5.81
C GLU A 26 -5.52 -14.70 -5.98
N ALA A 27 -6.07 -14.13 -4.90
CA ALA A 27 -7.35 -13.46 -4.94
C ALA A 27 -7.27 -12.18 -5.76
N LYS A 28 -8.08 -12.11 -6.82
CA LYS A 28 -8.21 -10.92 -7.67
C LYS A 28 -9.15 -9.88 -7.10
N ILE A 29 -10.11 -10.32 -6.28
CA ILE A 29 -11.14 -9.49 -5.66
C ILE A 29 -11.13 -9.77 -4.16
N CYS A 30 -11.25 -8.73 -3.35
CA CYS A 30 -11.39 -8.90 -1.91
C CYS A 30 -12.70 -9.61 -1.57
N LEU A 31 -12.61 -10.66 -0.74
CA LEU A 31 -13.76 -11.47 -0.33
C LEU A 31 -14.79 -10.72 0.53
N PHE A 32 -14.43 -9.54 1.07
CA PHE A 32 -15.28 -8.78 1.98
C PHE A 32 -15.81 -7.47 1.38
N CYS A 33 -14.95 -6.68 0.72
CA CYS A 33 -15.31 -5.35 0.21
C CYS A 33 -15.32 -5.23 -1.32
N GLU A 34 -15.10 -6.34 -2.03
CA GLU A 34 -15.11 -6.40 -3.49
C GLU A 34 -14.06 -5.53 -4.22
N LYS A 35 -13.10 -4.95 -3.48
CA LYS A 35 -11.96 -4.24 -4.09
C LYS A 35 -11.22 -5.14 -5.07
N ASN A 36 -10.89 -4.60 -6.24
CA ASN A 36 -9.98 -5.24 -7.19
C ASN A 36 -8.53 -5.21 -6.67
N LEU A 37 -8.01 -6.39 -6.32
CA LEU A 37 -6.66 -6.58 -5.80
C LEU A 37 -5.61 -6.67 -6.93
N ASP A 38 -6.00 -6.98 -8.17
CA ASP A 38 -5.09 -6.98 -9.34
C ASP A 38 -4.60 -5.58 -9.73
N GLU A 39 -5.25 -4.53 -9.19
CA GLU A 39 -4.80 -3.15 -9.36
C GLU A 39 -3.72 -2.75 -8.35
N VAL A 40 -3.62 -3.47 -7.22
CA VAL A 40 -2.69 -3.18 -6.14
C VAL A 40 -1.29 -3.68 -6.51
N ILE A 41 -0.33 -2.77 -6.50
CA ILE A 41 1.08 -3.05 -6.80
C ILE A 41 1.85 -3.30 -5.51
N LEU A 42 1.58 -2.47 -4.49
CA LEU A 42 2.26 -2.55 -3.21
C LEU A 42 1.32 -2.07 -2.11
N PHE A 43 1.34 -2.79 -0.99
CA PHE A 43 0.69 -2.36 0.24
C PHE A 43 1.70 -2.37 1.38
N LEU A 44 1.82 -1.25 2.10
CA LEU A 44 2.76 -1.04 3.18
C LEU A 44 2.00 -0.63 4.44
N GLU A 45 2.15 -1.40 5.51
CA GLU A 45 1.70 -0.98 6.83
C GLU A 45 2.77 -0.12 7.51
N ASP A 46 2.38 1.05 7.99
CA ASP A 46 3.24 1.94 8.78
C ASP A 46 2.53 2.37 10.08
N ASP A 47 3.21 3.13 10.95
CA ASP A 47 2.72 3.38 12.30
C ASP A 47 1.52 4.34 12.30
N SER A 48 1.58 5.42 11.53
CA SER A 48 0.55 6.47 11.49
C SER A 48 -0.46 6.32 10.34
N PHE A 49 -0.14 5.50 9.35
CA PHE A 49 -0.96 5.25 8.17
C PHE A 49 -0.54 3.96 7.48
N ASP A 50 -1.40 3.42 6.63
CA ASP A 50 -1.00 2.45 5.61
C ASP A 50 -0.90 3.13 4.26
N LEU A 51 -0.10 2.57 3.35
CA LEU A 51 0.10 3.09 2.01
C LEU A 51 -0.19 2.01 0.97
N GLU A 52 -1.10 2.31 0.05
CA GLU A 52 -1.32 1.53 -1.17
C GLU A 52 -0.71 2.28 -2.34
N LEU A 53 0.09 1.58 -3.13
CA LEU A 53 0.39 1.96 -4.51
C LEU A 53 -0.43 1.05 -5.42
N ASN A 54 -1.23 1.66 -6.29
CA ASN A 54 -1.88 0.96 -7.39
C ASN A 54 -1.48 1.59 -8.73
N LYS A 55 -1.99 1.02 -9.82
CA LYS A 55 -1.65 1.45 -11.20
C LYS A 55 -1.95 2.93 -11.51
N LYS A 56 -2.75 3.62 -10.67
CA LYS A 56 -3.21 5.00 -10.92
C LYS A 56 -2.76 5.99 -9.85
N ALA A 57 -2.60 5.56 -8.60
CA ALA A 57 -2.46 6.47 -7.48
C ALA A 57 -1.70 5.83 -6.30
N ILE A 58 -1.20 6.72 -5.44
CA ILE A 58 -0.81 6.42 -4.06
C ILE A 58 -1.98 6.79 -3.16
N LEU A 59 -2.39 5.88 -2.27
CA LEU A 59 -3.42 6.10 -1.27
C LEU A 59 -2.82 5.95 0.13
N GLU A 60 -3.05 6.96 0.97
CA GLU A 60 -2.61 7.00 2.36
C GLU A 60 -3.84 6.82 3.27
N TYR A 61 -3.94 5.67 3.91
CA TYR A 61 -5.01 5.33 4.84
C TYR A 61 -4.62 5.74 6.27
N ARG A 62 -5.16 6.87 6.75
CA ARG A 62 -4.79 7.43 8.06
C ARG A 62 -5.26 6.55 9.22
N LYS A 63 -4.35 6.24 10.15
CA LYS A 63 -4.66 5.56 11.42
C LYS A 63 -5.03 6.53 12.52
N LYS A 64 -5.77 6.04 13.51
CA LYS A 64 -6.01 6.73 14.77
C LYS A 64 -4.68 6.92 15.48
N PHE A 65 -4.59 7.96 16.32
CA PHE A 65 -3.37 8.24 17.07
C PHE A 65 -3.04 7.14 18.09
N TRP A 66 -4.08 6.49 18.64
CA TRP A 66 -3.95 5.33 19.52
C TRP A 66 -4.49 4.09 18.80
N GLY A 67 -3.66 3.07 18.64
CA GLY A 67 -4.02 1.80 18.01
C GLY A 67 -3.72 1.72 16.51
N LYS A 68 -4.04 0.57 15.91
CA LYS A 68 -3.80 0.30 14.48
C LYS A 68 -5.01 0.60 13.57
N GLU A 69 -6.13 0.97 14.17
CA GLU A 69 -7.38 1.22 13.46
C GLU A 69 -7.28 2.44 12.55
N ARG A 70 -7.90 2.34 11.37
CA ARG A 70 -8.03 3.46 10.44
C ARG A 70 -9.11 4.43 10.87
N THR A 71 -8.93 5.69 10.50
CA THR A 71 -9.88 6.78 10.72
C THR A 71 -10.97 6.86 9.64
N GLY A 72 -10.80 6.13 8.54
CA GLY A 72 -11.59 6.31 7.32
C GLY A 72 -11.13 7.46 6.42
N LYS A 73 -10.24 8.35 6.91
CA LYS A 73 -9.63 9.37 6.07
C LYS A 73 -8.58 8.75 5.15
N VAL A 74 -8.74 9.00 3.85
CA VAL A 74 -7.82 8.56 2.80
C VAL A 74 -7.33 9.77 2.02
N ASN A 75 -6.01 9.99 1.97
CA ASN A 75 -5.43 10.94 1.02
C ASN A 75 -5.11 10.18 -0.27
N LYS A 76 -5.47 10.73 -1.43
CA LYS A 76 -5.25 10.08 -2.73
C LYS A 76 -4.44 11.00 -3.64
N TYR A 77 -3.35 10.47 -4.16
CA TYR A 77 -2.41 11.19 -5.03
C TYR A 77 -2.29 10.43 -6.36
N TYR A 78 -2.88 10.96 -7.44
CA TYR A 78 -2.77 10.35 -8.78
C TYR A 78 -1.34 10.46 -9.31
N LEU A 79 -0.78 9.36 -9.80
CA LEU A 79 0.62 9.28 -10.25
C LEU A 79 0.94 10.28 -11.36
N GLU A 80 0.00 10.48 -12.29
CA GLU A 80 0.13 11.42 -13.42
C GLU A 80 0.25 12.90 -13.02
N LYS A 81 -0.07 13.23 -11.76
CA LYS A 81 -0.01 14.60 -11.22
C LYS A 81 1.14 14.78 -10.23
N ILE A 82 1.90 13.73 -9.96
CA ILE A 82 3.06 13.78 -9.07
C ILE A 82 4.25 14.33 -9.84
N GLU A 83 4.87 15.37 -9.29
CA GLU A 83 6.03 16.06 -9.88
C GLU A 83 7.15 16.17 -8.85
N ASN A 84 8.39 16.41 -9.30
CA ASN A 84 9.55 16.69 -8.45
C ASN A 84 9.72 15.70 -7.28
N VAL A 85 9.80 14.41 -7.62
CA VAL A 85 9.97 13.34 -6.63
C VAL A 85 11.36 13.40 -6.01
N GLU A 86 11.41 13.38 -4.67
CA GLU A 86 12.62 13.39 -3.86
C GLU A 86 12.53 12.30 -2.78
N TYR A 87 13.67 11.74 -2.39
CA TYR A 87 13.79 10.77 -1.30
C TYR A 87 14.72 11.36 -0.23
N GLY A 88 14.18 11.61 0.96
CA GLY A 88 14.93 12.20 2.06
C GLY A 88 15.84 11.19 2.78
N ASP A 89 17.03 11.65 3.17
CA ASP A 89 18.01 10.95 4.01
C ASP A 89 18.64 11.97 5.00
N PRO A 90 18.94 11.62 6.28
CA PRO A 90 18.75 10.33 6.95
C PRO A 90 17.31 10.07 7.42
N VAL A 91 16.44 11.09 7.39
CA VAL A 91 15.03 10.93 7.77
C VAL A 91 14.25 10.39 6.57
N SER A 92 13.87 9.13 6.64
CA SER A 92 13.15 8.41 5.58
C SER A 92 11.81 9.07 5.24
N ARG A 93 11.79 9.83 4.14
CA ARG A 93 10.63 10.58 3.66
C ARG A 93 10.51 10.43 2.15
N PHE A 94 9.31 10.15 1.68
CA PHE A 94 8.94 10.29 0.27
C PHE A 94 8.34 11.68 0.06
N ILE A 95 8.96 12.48 -0.79
CA ILE A 95 8.63 13.90 -0.99
C ILE A 95 8.28 14.10 -2.46
N PHE A 96 7.23 14.86 -2.73
CA PHE A 96 6.84 15.21 -4.09
C PHE A 96 5.97 16.47 -4.10
N ASN A 97 5.80 17.07 -5.28
CA ASN A 97 4.81 18.10 -5.52
C ASN A 97 3.51 17.48 -6.05
N TYR A 98 2.38 17.98 -5.58
CA TYR A 98 1.05 17.58 -6.00
C TYR A 98 0.09 18.77 -5.90
N ASP A 99 -0.57 19.13 -7.00
CA ASP A 99 -1.44 20.31 -7.07
C ASP A 99 -0.78 21.58 -6.47
N GLN A 100 0.46 21.86 -6.91
CA GLN A 100 1.29 23.00 -6.45
C GLN A 100 1.68 22.98 -4.96
N LYS A 101 1.40 21.89 -4.24
CA LYS A 101 1.77 21.72 -2.83
C LYS A 101 2.87 20.68 -2.70
N ARG A 102 3.83 20.97 -1.82
CA ARG A 102 4.84 19.98 -1.42
C ARG A 102 4.22 19.00 -0.42
N ILE A 103 4.19 17.73 -0.78
CA ILE A 103 3.73 16.62 0.04
C ILE A 103 4.95 15.90 0.64
N VAL A 104 4.84 15.49 1.89
CA VAL A 104 5.88 14.76 2.62
C VAL A 104 5.23 13.58 3.33
N ILE A 105 5.57 12.37 2.90
CA ILE A 105 5.10 11.11 3.49
C ILE A 105 6.27 10.48 4.26
N PRO A 106 6.29 10.58 5.61
CA PRO A 106 7.33 9.95 6.42
C PRO A 106 7.08 8.45 6.54
N LEU A 107 8.05 7.62 6.15
CA LEU A 107 7.93 6.17 6.12
C LEU A 107 9.03 5.53 6.96
N LYS A 108 8.78 4.33 7.49
CA LYS A 108 9.89 3.48 7.95
C LYS A 108 10.88 3.27 6.80
N LYS A 109 12.18 3.19 7.12
CA LYS A 109 13.25 3.05 6.12
C LYS A 109 13.00 1.89 5.16
N GLU A 110 12.62 0.73 5.68
CA GLU A 110 12.29 -0.45 4.87
C GLU A 110 11.10 -0.24 3.93
N ASN A 111 10.08 0.51 4.36
CA ASN A 111 8.92 0.84 3.55
C ASN A 111 9.28 1.84 2.45
N LEU A 112 10.14 2.81 2.75
CA LEU A 112 10.64 3.77 1.75
C LEU A 112 11.44 3.05 0.65
N GLU A 113 12.30 2.09 1.00
CA GLU A 113 13.07 1.33 0.01
C GLU A 113 12.16 0.48 -0.90
N LYS A 114 11.16 -0.20 -0.31
CA LYS A 114 10.14 -0.96 -1.08
C LYS A 114 9.36 -0.03 -2.02
N LEU A 115 8.92 1.12 -1.52
CA LEU A 115 8.17 2.10 -2.31
C LEU A 115 9.03 2.65 -3.45
N LYS A 116 10.28 3.04 -3.19
CA LYS A 116 11.22 3.55 -4.19
C LYS A 116 11.44 2.54 -5.32
N LYS A 117 11.62 1.26 -4.98
CA LYS A 117 11.76 0.18 -5.96
C LYS A 117 10.49 0.03 -6.82
N ALA A 118 9.31 0.10 -6.22
CA ALA A 118 8.06 0.00 -6.97
C ALA A 118 7.81 1.23 -7.86
N LEU A 119 8.18 2.43 -7.40
CA LEU A 119 7.96 3.68 -8.11
C LEU A 119 8.94 3.94 -9.26
N SER A 120 10.10 3.29 -9.30
CA SER A 120 11.05 3.44 -10.42
C SER A 120 10.49 3.00 -11.77
N GLU A 121 9.38 2.24 -11.77
CA GLU A 121 8.66 1.86 -12.98
C GLU A 121 7.75 2.99 -13.52
N PHE A 122 7.39 3.95 -12.66
CA PHE A 122 6.43 5.02 -12.96
C PHE A 122 7.11 6.37 -13.22
N PHE A 123 8.16 6.68 -12.48
CA PHE A 123 8.90 7.94 -12.60
C PHE A 123 10.29 7.64 -13.17
N LYS A 124 10.50 8.06 -14.41
CA LYS A 124 11.79 7.96 -15.12
C LYS A 124 12.58 9.25 -14.99
#